data_AF-A0A7Y0N2T4-F1
#
_entry.id   AF-A0A7Y0N2T4-F1
#
_cell.length_a   1.000
_cell.length_b   1.000
_cell.length_c   1.000
_cell.angle_alpha   90.00
_cell.angle_beta   90.00
_cell.angle_gamma   90.00
#
_symmetry.space_group_name_H-M   'P 1'
#
loop_
_entity.id
_entity.type
_entity.pdbx_description
1 polymer ?
#
loop_
_entity_poly.entity_id
_entity_poly.type
_entity_poly.pdbx_seq_one_letter_code
_entity_poly.pdbx_strand_id
1 'polypeptide(L)'
;RFELMDVEQCLRQEPGLALVKDKIVSGLYLPDDETGDCFQFCQQLTELAKAHGVTFKFNTEVSNWVTVGKKIIGVQTNHGLFKADQFVVASGSFSTALLKQLDIDIPVYPVKGYSLTLPIENEEYAPRSTVMDETYKVAMTRFDDRI
;
A
#
# COMPACT_ATOMS: atom_id res chain seq x y z
N ARG A 1 8.61 -5.33 -18.72
CA ARG A 1 8.24 -5.91 -20.04
C ARG A 1 6.83 -6.46 -19.96
N PHE A 2 6.09 -6.65 -21.06
CA PHE A 2 4.79 -7.33 -21.03
C PHE A 2 4.62 -8.32 -22.18
N GLU A 3 3.74 -9.29 -21.98
CA GLU A 3 3.34 -10.28 -22.99
C GLU A 3 1.82 -10.38 -23.06
N LEU A 4 1.26 -10.36 -24.28
CA LEU A 4 -0.16 -10.65 -24.49
C LEU A 4 -0.34 -12.17 -24.52
N MET A 5 -1.29 -12.65 -23.73
CA MET A 5 -1.61 -14.06 -23.59
C MET A 5 -2.98 -14.38 -24.19
N ASP A 6 -3.04 -15.46 -24.96
CA ASP A 6 -4.30 -16.15 -25.24
C ASP A 6 -4.81 -16.88 -23.99
N VAL A 7 -6.03 -17.42 -24.06
CA VAL A 7 -6.67 -18.10 -22.92
C VAL A 7 -5.85 -19.29 -22.43
N GLU A 8 -5.28 -20.08 -23.33
CA GLU A 8 -4.49 -21.27 -22.97
C GLU A 8 -3.18 -20.87 -22.25
N GLN A 9 -2.55 -19.78 -22.67
CA GLN A 9 -1.41 -19.18 -21.98
C GLN A 9 -1.78 -18.71 -20.58
N CYS A 10 -2.92 -18.03 -20.41
CA CYS A 10 -3.43 -17.63 -19.10
C CYS A 10 -3.63 -18.83 -18.18
N LEU A 11 -4.25 -19.90 -18.68
CA LEU A 11 -4.51 -21.11 -17.88
C LEU A 11 -3.24 -21.88 -17.52
N ARG A 12 -2.19 -21.82 -18.36
CA ARG A 12 -0.88 -22.38 -18.00
C ARG A 12 -0.22 -21.60 -16.86
N GLN A 13 -0.35 -20.27 -16.88
CA GLN A 13 0.21 -19.41 -15.83
C GLN A 13 -0.61 -19.52 -14.53
N GLU A 14 -1.93 -19.51 -14.64
CA GLU A 14 -2.89 -19.50 -13.52
C GLU A 14 -3.96 -20.60 -13.69
N PRO A 15 -3.65 -21.87 -13.36
CA PRO A 15 -4.58 -22.98 -13.54
C PRO A 15 -5.88 -22.87 -12.73
N GLY A 16 -5.88 -22.15 -11.61
CA GLY A 16 -7.08 -21.90 -10.80
C GLY A 16 -8.21 -21.20 -11.57
N LEU A 17 -7.88 -20.54 -12.70
CA LEU A 17 -8.86 -19.90 -13.58
C LEU A 17 -9.58 -20.88 -14.53
N ALA A 18 -9.21 -22.17 -14.55
CA ALA A 18 -9.78 -23.16 -15.46
C ALA A 18 -11.31 -23.28 -15.36
N LEU A 19 -11.87 -23.11 -14.16
CA LEU A 19 -13.32 -23.15 -13.91
C LEU A 19 -14.10 -22.01 -14.57
N VAL A 20 -13.41 -20.94 -14.98
CA VAL A 20 -14.01 -19.73 -15.56
C VAL A 20 -13.45 -19.40 -16.94
N LYS A 21 -12.78 -20.35 -17.62
CA LYS A 21 -12.12 -20.14 -18.91
C LYS A 21 -12.99 -19.44 -19.96
N ASP A 22 -14.29 -19.76 -20.00
CA ASP A 22 -15.23 -19.23 -21.01
C ASP A 22 -15.55 -17.74 -20.78
N LYS A 23 -15.14 -17.17 -19.63
CA LYS A 23 -15.24 -15.74 -19.32
C LYS A 23 -13.96 -14.97 -19.67
N ILE A 24 -12.86 -15.66 -19.96
CA ILE A 24 -11.56 -15.04 -20.23
C ILE A 24 -11.46 -14.75 -21.72
N VAL A 25 -11.19 -13.50 -22.08
CA VAL A 25 -10.94 -13.10 -23.48
C VAL A 25 -9.46 -13.24 -23.83
N SER A 26 -8.58 -12.70 -22.98
CA SER A 26 -7.11 -12.72 -23.11
C SER A 26 -6.48 -12.27 -21.78
N GLY A 27 -5.16 -12.35 -21.66
CA GLY A 27 -4.41 -11.83 -20.51
C GLY A 27 -3.28 -10.89 -20.90
N LEU A 28 -2.86 -10.07 -19.94
CA LEU A 28 -1.63 -9.30 -19.99
C LEU A 28 -0.70 -9.83 -18.90
N TYR A 29 0.42 -10.41 -19.30
CA TYR A 29 1.40 -10.97 -18.38
C TYR A 29 2.58 -10.01 -18.20
N LEU A 30 2.92 -9.76 -16.94
CA LEU A 30 3.97 -8.86 -16.51
C LEU A 30 5.02 -9.68 -15.75
N PRO A 31 6.03 -10.26 -16.44
CA PRO A 31 7.00 -11.16 -15.81
C PRO A 31 7.92 -10.48 -14.80
N ASP A 32 8.00 -9.16 -14.84
CA ASP A 32 8.84 -8.35 -13.97
C ASP A 32 8.04 -7.74 -12.79
N ASP A 33 6.73 -8.00 -12.72
CA ASP A 33 5.91 -7.53 -11.60
C ASP A 33 6.21 -8.36 -10.34
N GLU A 34 6.29 -7.67 -9.22
CA GLU A 34 6.60 -8.26 -7.93
C GLU A 34 5.44 -8.07 -6.95
N THR A 35 5.34 -9.01 -6.02
CA THR A 35 4.43 -8.96 -4.88
C THR A 35 5.23 -8.81 -3.61
N GLY A 36 4.73 -7.97 -2.69
CA GLY A 36 5.33 -7.80 -1.38
C GLY A 36 4.29 -7.69 -0.28
N ASP A 37 4.59 -8.27 0.88
CA ASP A 37 3.80 -8.05 2.10
C ASP A 37 4.20 -6.70 2.70
N CYS A 38 3.36 -5.69 2.50
CA CYS A 38 3.58 -4.33 3.03
C CYS A 38 3.70 -4.29 4.56
N PHE A 39 3.00 -5.17 5.28
CA PHE A 39 3.04 -5.23 6.73
C PHE A 39 4.40 -5.76 7.22
N GLN A 40 4.89 -6.85 6.65
CA GLN A 40 6.23 -7.35 6.94
C GLN A 40 7.30 -6.34 6.53
N PHE A 41 7.18 -5.74 5.33
CA PHE A 41 8.11 -4.73 4.85
C PHE A 41 8.24 -3.54 5.82
N CYS A 42 7.10 -2.98 6.27
CA CYS A 42 7.11 -1.84 7.21
C CYS A 42 7.71 -2.22 8.56
N GLN A 43 7.46 -3.43 9.07
CA GLN A 43 8.06 -3.90 10.33
C GLN A 43 9.58 -4.04 10.21
N GLN A 44 10.07 -4.70 9.16
CA GLN A 44 11.51 -4.87 8.96
C GLN A 44 12.22 -3.53 8.75
N LEU A 45 11.62 -2.64 7.94
CA LEU A 45 12.17 -1.30 7.74
C LEU A 45 12.22 -0.49 9.03
N THR A 46 11.21 -0.63 9.90
CA THR A 46 11.17 0.03 11.21
C THR A 46 12.33 -0.45 12.10
N GLU A 47 12.58 -1.75 12.18
CA GLU A 47 13.69 -2.30 12.98
C GLU A 47 15.06 -1.87 12.43
N LEU A 48 15.24 -1.87 11.10
CA LEU A 48 16.45 -1.36 10.47
C LEU A 48 16.66 0.13 10.77
N ALA A 49 15.61 0.95 10.68
CA ALA A 49 15.68 2.38 10.97
C ALA A 49 16.02 2.64 12.45
N LYS A 50 15.42 1.89 13.39
CA LYS A 50 15.76 1.95 14.82
C LYS A 50 17.24 1.62 15.05
N ALA A 51 17.76 0.58 14.39
CA ALA A 51 19.18 0.21 14.48
C ALA A 51 20.12 1.33 13.97
N HIS A 52 19.62 2.21 13.10
CA HIS A 52 20.34 3.41 12.62
C HIS A 52 20.03 4.68 13.43
N GLY A 53 19.41 4.55 14.61
CA GLY A 53 19.18 5.66 15.54
C GLY A 53 17.88 6.42 15.35
N VAL A 54 16.98 5.97 14.48
CA VAL A 54 15.65 6.60 14.32
C VAL A 54 14.81 6.33 15.56
N THR A 55 14.23 7.40 16.11
CA THR A 55 13.29 7.31 17.24
C THR A 55 11.85 7.28 16.72
N PHE A 56 11.17 6.15 16.88
CA PHE A 56 9.75 6.03 16.57
C PHE A 56 8.88 6.43 17.77
N LYS A 57 7.88 7.27 17.53
CA LYS A 57 6.84 7.67 18.50
C LYS A 57 5.47 7.26 17.98
N PHE A 58 5.09 6.02 18.24
CA PHE A 58 3.75 5.52 17.90
C PHE A 58 2.70 6.10 18.85
N ASN A 59 1.42 6.02 18.45
CA ASN A 59 0.29 6.59 19.21
C ASN A 59 0.49 8.09 19.55
N THR A 60 1.22 8.80 18.69
CA THR A 60 1.53 10.23 18.80
C THR A 60 0.90 10.95 17.62
N GLU A 61 -0.30 11.48 17.84
CA GLU A 61 -1.06 12.17 16.81
C GLU A 61 -0.64 13.63 16.74
N VAL A 62 -0.27 14.10 15.55
CA VAL A 62 0.01 15.51 15.28
C VAL A 62 -1.31 16.21 15.00
N SER A 63 -1.66 17.21 15.81
CA SER A 63 -2.90 17.98 15.63
C SER A 63 -2.64 19.27 14.87
N ASN A 64 -1.59 20.02 15.24
CA ASN A 64 -1.33 21.36 14.69
C ASN A 64 0.16 21.66 14.49
N TRP A 65 0.45 22.58 13.58
CA TRP A 65 1.78 23.21 13.47
C TRP A 65 1.98 24.30 14.51
N VAL A 66 3.22 24.47 14.96
CA VAL A 66 3.64 25.60 15.81
C VAL A 66 4.62 26.45 15.05
N THR A 67 4.27 27.72 14.82
CA THR A 67 5.03 28.65 13.99
C THR A 67 5.40 29.92 14.74
N VAL A 68 6.56 30.48 14.42
CA VAL A 68 6.95 31.86 14.79
C VAL A 68 7.22 32.62 13.50
N GLY A 69 6.34 33.57 13.18
CA GLY A 69 6.33 34.21 11.86
C GLY A 69 6.14 33.16 10.76
N LYS A 70 7.08 33.11 9.81
CA LYS A 70 7.06 32.14 8.69
C LYS A 70 7.83 30.84 8.98
N LYS A 71 8.39 30.66 10.19
CA LYS A 71 9.19 29.48 10.54
C LYS A 71 8.37 28.51 11.36
N ILE A 72 8.33 27.25 10.92
CA ILE A 72 7.82 26.13 11.73
C ILE A 72 8.88 25.80 12.79
N ILE A 73 8.48 25.76 14.05
CA ILE A 73 9.36 25.46 15.19
C ILE A 73 8.98 24.16 15.91
N GLY A 74 7.84 23.57 15.55
CA GLY A 74 7.33 22.37 16.20
C GLY A 74 5.97 21.93 15.66
N VAL A 75 5.53 20.79 16.20
CA VAL A 75 4.19 20.25 16.04
C VAL A 75 3.59 19.97 17.40
N GLN A 76 2.32 20.34 17.57
CA GLN A 76 1.53 19.97 18.74
C GLN A 76 1.04 18.54 18.56
N THR A 77 1.22 17.73 19.60
CA THR A 77 0.73 16.35 19.64
C THR A 77 -0.12 16.10 20.87
N ASN A 78 -0.77 14.94 20.94
CA ASN A 78 -1.42 14.43 22.17
C ASN A 78 -0.43 14.16 23.32
N HIS A 79 0.87 14.15 23.06
CA HIS A 79 1.94 14.03 24.07
C HIS A 79 2.71 15.34 24.29
N GLY A 80 2.17 16.48 23.84
CA GLY A 80 2.80 17.79 23.97
C GLY A 80 3.52 18.28 22.71
N LEU A 81 4.35 19.30 22.87
CA LEU A 81 5.08 19.95 21.78
C LEU A 81 6.33 19.16 21.39
N PHE A 82 6.41 18.77 20.13
CA PHE A 82 7.62 18.21 19.53
C PHE A 82 8.31 19.28 18.68
N LYS A 83 9.59 19.54 18.94
CA LYS A 83 10.40 20.50 18.18
C LYS A 83 11.34 19.75 17.26
N ALA A 84 11.55 20.30 16.06
CA ALA A 84 12.52 19.81 15.09
C ALA A 84 12.98 20.97 14.20
N ASP A 85 14.13 20.80 13.55
CA ASP A 85 14.66 21.80 12.61
C ASP A 85 13.98 21.70 11.24
N GLN A 86 13.52 20.50 10.88
CA GLN A 86 12.87 20.19 9.61
C GLN A 86 11.73 19.21 9.82
N PHE A 87 10.74 19.27 8.92
CA PHE A 87 9.55 18.44 8.96
C PHE A 87 9.29 17.86 7.57
N VAL A 88 8.94 16.58 7.51
CA VAL A 88 8.47 15.90 6.30
C VAL A 88 7.05 15.40 6.57
N VAL A 89 6.12 15.74 5.70
CA VAL A 89 4.74 15.24 5.78
C VAL A 89 4.62 13.98 4.93
N ALA A 90 4.40 12.85 5.60
CA ALA A 90 4.18 11.54 4.98
C ALA A 90 2.94 10.85 5.57
N SER A 91 1.86 11.62 5.83
CA SER A 91 0.65 11.16 6.53
C SER A 91 -0.46 10.64 5.59
N GLY A 92 -0.09 10.22 4.37
CA GLY A 92 -1.03 9.68 3.38
C GLY A 92 -2.20 10.62 3.12
N SER A 93 -3.43 10.12 3.20
CA SER A 93 -4.66 10.90 2.98
C SER A 93 -4.89 12.04 3.98
N PHE A 94 -4.25 12.00 5.16
CA PHE A 94 -4.35 13.06 6.17
C PHE A 94 -3.42 14.25 5.86
N SER A 95 -2.53 14.12 4.87
CA SER A 95 -1.59 15.18 4.48
C SER A 95 -2.32 16.45 4.05
N THR A 96 -3.45 16.32 3.32
CA THR A 96 -4.21 17.46 2.81
C THR A 96 -4.72 18.36 3.94
N ALA A 97 -5.36 17.77 4.96
CA ALA A 97 -5.90 18.52 6.09
C ALA A 97 -4.78 19.15 6.95
N LEU A 98 -3.68 18.43 7.15
CA LEU A 98 -2.56 18.91 7.95
C LEU A 98 -1.82 20.07 7.27
N LEU A 99 -1.58 19.98 5.96
CA LEU A 99 -0.88 21.03 5.19
C LEU A 99 -1.76 22.26 4.95
N LYS A 100 -3.08 22.10 4.90
CA LYS A 100 -4.00 23.24 4.75
C LYS A 100 -3.88 24.26 5.89
N GLN A 101 -3.49 23.83 7.09
CA GLN A 101 -3.21 24.73 8.23
C GLN A 101 -2.04 25.69 7.97
N LEU A 102 -1.15 25.35 7.03
CA LEU A 102 -0.03 26.17 6.58
C LEU A 102 -0.35 26.91 5.26
N ASP A 103 -1.62 26.90 4.82
CA ASP A 103 -2.05 27.42 3.53
C ASP A 103 -1.36 26.75 2.32
N ILE A 104 -1.03 25.46 2.48
CA ILE A 104 -0.46 24.63 1.42
C ILE A 104 -1.53 23.67 0.90
N ASP A 105 -1.89 23.83 -0.36
CA ASP A 105 -2.82 22.94 -1.06
C ASP A 105 -2.06 21.85 -1.82
N ILE A 106 -2.50 20.60 -1.65
CA ILE A 106 -1.97 19.44 -2.37
C ILE A 106 -3.10 18.71 -3.13
N PRO A 107 -2.83 18.17 -4.33
CA PRO A 107 -3.85 17.50 -5.15
C PRO A 107 -4.07 16.04 -4.72
N VAL A 108 -4.36 15.81 -3.44
CA VAL A 108 -4.58 14.47 -2.87
C VAL A 108 -6.01 14.31 -2.38
N TYR A 109 -6.70 13.28 -2.89
CA TYR A 109 -8.07 12.93 -2.53
C TYR A 109 -8.14 11.45 -2.13
N PRO A 110 -8.68 11.11 -0.95
CA PRO A 110 -8.78 9.72 -0.51
C PRO A 110 -9.86 8.96 -1.29
N VAL A 111 -9.53 7.75 -1.73
CA VAL A 111 -10.47 6.79 -2.30
C VAL A 111 -10.59 5.59 -1.37
N LYS A 112 -11.81 5.07 -1.22
CA LYS A 112 -12.04 3.87 -0.41
C LYS A 112 -11.75 2.63 -1.26
N GLY A 113 -10.90 1.75 -0.73
CA GLY A 113 -10.71 0.38 -1.20
C GLY A 113 -11.06 -0.59 -0.08
N TYR A 114 -11.43 -1.82 -0.46
CA TYR A 114 -11.60 -2.92 0.47
C TYR A 114 -10.50 -3.94 0.20
N SER A 115 -9.87 -4.41 1.27
CA SER A 115 -8.88 -5.50 1.22
C SER A 115 -9.33 -6.55 2.20
N LEU A 116 -9.23 -7.81 1.79
CA LEU A 116 -9.46 -8.97 2.64
C LEU A 116 -8.18 -9.80 2.62
N THR A 117 -7.89 -10.47 3.73
CA THR A 117 -6.82 -11.47 3.80
C THR A 117 -7.45 -12.74 4.35
N LEU A 118 -7.40 -13.80 3.56
CA LEU A 118 -8.10 -15.06 3.83
C LEU A 118 -7.13 -16.24 3.69
N PRO A 119 -7.25 -17.27 4.55
CA PRO A 119 -6.45 -18.48 4.39
C PRO A 119 -6.83 -19.21 3.10
N ILE A 120 -5.85 -19.85 2.45
CA ILE A 120 -6.09 -20.73 1.31
C ILE A 120 -6.56 -22.09 1.84
N GLU A 121 -7.79 -22.47 1.51
CA GLU A 121 -8.34 -23.79 1.87
C GLU A 121 -7.98 -24.87 0.83
N ASN A 122 -7.89 -24.48 -0.45
CA ASN A 122 -7.55 -25.38 -1.55
C ASN A 122 -6.61 -24.69 -2.54
N GLU A 123 -5.35 -25.13 -2.56
CA GLU A 123 -4.30 -24.57 -3.42
C GLU A 123 -4.55 -24.78 -4.92
N GLU A 124 -5.33 -25.78 -5.32
CA GLU A 124 -5.62 -26.05 -6.74
C GLU A 124 -6.42 -24.91 -7.38
N TYR A 125 -7.27 -24.24 -6.58
CA TYR A 125 -8.12 -23.13 -7.02
C TYR A 125 -7.58 -21.75 -6.64
N ALA A 126 -6.50 -21.69 -5.86
CA ALA A 126 -5.87 -20.44 -5.48
C ALA A 126 -4.99 -19.90 -6.61
N PRO A 127 -4.90 -18.56 -6.77
CA PRO A 127 -3.90 -17.95 -7.63
C PRO A 127 -2.49 -18.44 -7.25
N ARG A 128 -1.64 -18.70 -8.24
CA ARG A 128 -0.22 -18.97 -8.02
C ARG A 128 0.57 -17.68 -7.87
N SER A 129 0.12 -16.63 -8.55
CA SER A 129 0.68 -15.28 -8.51
C SER A 129 -0.41 -14.23 -8.27
N THR A 130 -0.12 -12.96 -8.55
CA THR A 130 -1.12 -11.91 -8.56
C THR A 130 -1.98 -11.98 -9.81
N VAL A 131 -3.29 -11.95 -9.62
CA VAL A 131 -4.27 -11.87 -10.69
C VAL A 131 -5.11 -10.62 -10.51
N MET A 132 -5.26 -9.85 -11.59
CA MET A 132 -6.12 -8.68 -11.62
C MET A 132 -7.27 -8.89 -12.60
N ASP A 133 -8.50 -8.78 -12.09
CA ASP A 133 -9.68 -8.63 -12.91
C ASP A 133 -9.89 -7.13 -13.20
N GLU A 134 -9.56 -6.72 -14.42
CA GLU A 134 -9.71 -5.34 -14.88
C GLU A 134 -11.17 -4.87 -14.98
N THR A 135 -12.11 -5.79 -15.19
CA THR A 135 -13.53 -5.45 -15.33
C THR A 135 -14.09 -4.96 -14.00
N TYR A 136 -13.74 -5.65 -12.92
CA TYR A 136 -14.23 -5.35 -11.58
C TYR A 136 -13.20 -4.64 -10.69
N LYS A 137 -11.98 -4.44 -11.19
CA LYS A 137 -10.85 -3.83 -10.47
C LYS A 137 -10.53 -4.57 -9.18
N VAL A 138 -10.58 -5.90 -9.24
CA VAL A 138 -10.25 -6.78 -8.13
C VAL A 138 -8.86 -7.35 -8.37
N ALA A 139 -7.94 -7.11 -7.43
CA ALA A 139 -6.64 -7.75 -7.42
C ALA A 139 -6.62 -8.82 -6.31
N MET A 140 -6.09 -9.98 -6.63
CA MET A 140 -5.89 -11.09 -5.70
C MET A 140 -4.42 -11.44 -5.74
N THR A 141 -3.79 -11.55 -4.58
CA THR A 141 -2.35 -11.77 -4.47
C THR A 141 -2.09 -12.84 -3.44
N ARG A 142 -1.43 -13.92 -3.84
CA ARG A 142 -1.03 -14.98 -2.92
C ARG A 142 0.18 -14.57 -2.08
N PHE A 143 0.06 -14.73 -0.77
CA PHE A 143 1.14 -14.64 0.21
C PHE A 143 1.24 -15.99 0.92
N ASP A 144 2.13 -16.86 0.46
CA ASP A 144 2.33 -18.21 1.01
C ASP A 144 1.02 -19.04 1.08
N ASP A 145 0.40 -19.11 2.26
CA ASP A 145 -0.80 -19.90 2.58
C ASP A 145 -2.09 -19.07 2.66
N ARG A 146 -2.05 -17.81 2.20
CA ARG A 146 -3.19 -16.87 2.22
C ARG A 146 -3.27 -16.02 0.95
N ILE A 147 -4.44 -15.42 0.70
CA ILE A 147 -4.69 -14.43 -0.37
C ILE A 147 -5.30 -13.16 0.17
#